data_AF-A0A353KRK5-F1
#
_entry.id   AF-A0A353KRK5-F1
#
_cell.length_a   1.000
_cell.length_b   1.000
_cell.length_c   1.000
_cell.angle_alpha   90.00
_cell.angle_beta   90.00
_cell.angle_gamma   90.00
#
_symmetry.space_group_name_H-M   'P 1'
#
loop_
_entity.id
_entity.type
_entity.pdbx_description
1 polymer ?
#
loop_
_entity_poly.entity_id
_entity_poly.type
_entity_poly.pdbx_seq_one_letter_code
_entity_poly.pdbx_strand_id
1 'polypeptide(L)' 'EISDGKTLSGAEGATAVAYSLNIKNNASEKPRKIILDGGTLTVRFDGGRAYLSGETEITFTGDVDI' A
#
# COMPACT_ATOMS: atom_id res chain seq x y z
N GLU A 1 -6.93 -1.46 26.15
CA GLU A 1 -7.10 -2.68 25.36
C GLU A 1 -5.94 -2.71 24.38
N ILE A 2 -4.97 -3.62 24.55
CA ILE A 2 -3.86 -3.76 23.60
C ILE A 2 -4.45 -4.59 22.47
N SER A 3 -4.73 -3.97 21.32
CA SER A 3 -5.10 -4.74 20.14
C SER A 3 -3.93 -5.65 19.79
N ASP A 4 -4.18 -6.96 19.65
CA ASP A 4 -3.24 -7.87 18.98
C ASP A 4 -2.78 -7.17 17.70
N GLY A 5 -1.46 -6.94 17.57
CA GLY A 5 -0.89 -6.05 16.56
C GLY A 5 -1.29 -6.40 15.14
N LYS A 6 -2.42 -5.85 14.66
CA LYS A 6 -2.94 -6.06 13.32
C LYS A 6 -2.32 -5.05 12.37
N THR A 7 -1.66 -5.52 11.33
CA THR A 7 -1.29 -4.69 10.18
C THR A 7 -2.55 -4.33 9.39
N LEU A 8 -2.87 -3.04 9.32
CA LEU A 8 -4.07 -2.54 8.62
C LEU A 8 -3.82 -2.29 7.12
N SER A 9 -2.57 -2.19 6.69
CA SER A 9 -2.16 -1.90 5.31
C SER A 9 -0.79 -2.52 4.99
N GLY A 10 -0.63 -3.07 3.77
CA GLY A 10 0.62 -3.68 3.31
C GLY A 10 0.98 -3.22 1.90
N ALA A 11 2.08 -2.48 1.77
CA ALA A 11 2.51 -1.84 0.53
C ALA A 11 2.86 -2.85 -0.58
N GLU A 12 3.64 -3.87 -0.24
CA GLU A 12 4.09 -4.90 -1.17
C GLU A 12 2.91 -5.76 -1.63
N GLY A 13 2.03 -6.13 -0.70
CA GLY A 13 0.80 -6.87 -1.00
C GLY A 13 -0.12 -6.09 -1.95
N ALA A 14 -0.33 -4.80 -1.70
CA ALA A 14 -1.11 -3.93 -2.58
C ALA A 14 -0.50 -3.85 -3.99
N THR A 15 0.83 -3.73 -4.08
CA THR A 15 1.55 -3.69 -5.36
C THR A 15 1.38 -5.00 -6.14
N ALA A 16 1.49 -6.15 -5.47
CA ALA A 16 1.31 -7.46 -6.09
C ALA A 16 -0.12 -7.67 -6.61
N VAL A 17 -1.14 -7.25 -5.85
CA VAL A 17 -2.55 -7.29 -6.27
C VAL A 17 -2.77 -6.38 -7.48
N ALA A 18 -2.22 -5.16 -7.48
CA ALA A 18 -2.34 -4.23 -8.59
C ALA A 18 -1.72 -4.79 -9.89
N TYR A 19 -0.54 -5.41 -9.79
CA TYR A 19 0.12 -6.05 -10.93
C TYR A 19 -0.70 -7.22 -11.47
N SER A 20 -1.22 -8.08 -10.58
CA SER A 20 -2.07 -9.22 -10.94
C SER A 20 -3.34 -8.76 -11.67
N LEU A 21 -3.96 -7.66 -11.23
CA LEU A 21 -5.11 -7.06 -11.91
C LEU A 21 -4.76 -6.50 -13.29
N ASN A 22 -3.55 -5.98 -13.48
CA ASN A 22 -3.10 -5.51 -14.80
C ASN A 22 -2.88 -6.66 -15.77
N ILE A 23 -2.29 -7.77 -15.33
CA ILE A 23 -2.17 -9.01 -16.13
C ILE A 23 -3.57 -9.52 -16.50
N LYS A 24 -4.45 -9.71 -15.50
CA LYS A 24 -5.80 -10.27 -15.72
C LYS A 24 -6.64 -9.45 -16.71
N ASN A 25 -6.46 -8.13 -16.71
CA ASN A 25 -7.24 -7.23 -17.56
C ASN A 25 -6.56 -6.84 -18.87
N ASN A 26 -5.40 -7.44 -19.20
CA ASN A 26 -4.54 -7.02 -20.31
C ASN A 26 -4.34 -5.50 -20.36
N ALA A 27 -4.11 -4.91 -19.19
CA ALA A 27 -4.10 -3.48 -18.96
C ALA A 27 -2.77 -3.09 -18.32
N SER A 28 -1.66 -3.43 -18.98
CA SER A 28 -0.33 -3.07 -18.52
C SER A 28 -0.28 -1.56 -18.25
N GLU A 29 0.34 -1.19 -17.13
CA GLU A 29 0.61 0.21 -16.77
C GLU A 29 -0.60 1.07 -16.37
N LYS A 30 -1.82 0.52 -16.31
CA LYS A 30 -2.94 1.26 -15.72
C LYS A 30 -2.73 1.44 -14.20
N PRO A 31 -2.84 2.67 -13.68
CA PRO A 31 -2.87 2.91 -12.24
C PRO A 31 -4.02 2.15 -11.57
N ARG A 32 -3.78 1.62 -10.37
CA ARG A 32 -4.79 0.92 -9.56
C ARG A 32 -4.89 1.56 -8.19
N LYS A 33 -6.12 1.71 -7.72
CA LYS A 33 -6.42 2.04 -6.33
C LYS A 33 -6.74 0.75 -5.58
N ILE A 34 -6.03 0.51 -4.50
CA ILE A 34 -6.21 -0.65 -3.61
C ILE A 34 -6.75 -0.11 -2.29
N ILE A 35 -7.96 -0.56 -1.93
CA ILE A 35 -8.65 -0.14 -0.71
C ILE A 35 -8.33 -1.19 0.36
N LEU A 36 -7.72 -0.75 1.46
CA LEU A 36 -7.33 -1.57 2.61
C LEU A 36 -7.99 -1.00 3.87
N ASP A 37 -8.05 -1.79 4.94
CA ASP A 37 -8.60 -1.36 6.23
C ASP A 37 -7.92 -0.08 6.76
N GLY A 38 -6.61 0.04 6.54
CA GLY A 38 -5.78 1.18 6.96
C GLY A 38 -5.73 2.35 5.98
N GLY A 39 -6.48 2.33 4.88
CA GLY A 39 -6.53 3.41 3.89
C GLY A 39 -6.36 2.96 2.44
N THR A 40 -6.30 3.91 1.52
CA THR A 40 -6.13 3.64 0.09
C THR A 40 -4.69 3.80 -0.35
N LEU A 41 -4.16 2.80 -1.06
CA LEU A 41 -2.88 2.88 -1.77
C LEU A 41 -3.12 2.98 -3.27
N THR A 42 -2.38 3.86 -3.95
CA THR A 42 -2.37 3.95 -5.42
C THR A 42 -1.08 3.36 -5.96
N VAL A 43 -1.19 2.42 -6.89
CA VAL A 43 -0.05 1.76 -7.54
C VAL A 43 -0.04 2.15 -9.01
N ARG A 44 1.08 2.69 -9.49
CA ARG A 44 1.33 2.98 -10.91
C ARG A 44 2.51 2.14 -11.40
N PHE A 45 2.41 1.61 -12.61
CA PHE A 45 3.51 0.92 -13.27
C PHE A 45 3.97 1.74 -14.48
N ASP A 46 5.28 1.85 -14.66
CA ASP A 46 5.88 2.66 -15.71
C ASP A 46 7.30 2.12 -15.98
N GLY A 47 7.55 1.67 -17.22
CA GLY A 47 8.88 1.20 -17.64
C GLY A 47 9.40 0.03 -16.80
N GLY A 48 8.51 -0.91 -16.42
CA GLY A 48 8.87 -2.07 -15.60
C GLY A 48 9.10 -1.77 -14.11
N ARG A 49 8.80 -0.56 -13.64
CA ARG A 49 8.90 -0.17 -12.22
C ARG A 49 7.51 0.04 -11.62
N ALA A 50 7.40 -0.21 -10.32
CA ALA A 50 6.20 0.09 -9.54
C ALA A 50 6.43 1.34 -8.68
N TYR A 51 5.46 2.25 -8.70
CA TYR A 51 5.41 3.45 -7.87
C TYR A 51 4.18 3.36 -6.98
N LEU A 52 4.38 3.50 -5.67
CA LEU A 52 3.33 3.45 -4.66
C LEU A 52 3.14 4.85 -4.06
N SER A 53 1.89 5.27 -3.89
CA SER A 53 1.55 6.45 -3.09
C SER A 53 0.40 6.14 -2.14
N GLY A 54 0.42 6.80 -0.99
CA GLY A 54 -0.55 6.70 0.08
C GLY A 54 -0.37 7.85 1.07
N GLU A 55 -1.30 7.96 2.00
CA GLU A 55 -1.23 8.94 3.08
C GLU A 55 -0.28 8.44 4.18
N THR A 56 0.33 9.37 4.90
CA THR A 56 1.17 9.09 6.06
C THR A 56 0.93 10.16 7.11
N GLU A 57 1.00 9.78 8.38
CA GLU A 57 0.82 10.68 9.52
C GLU A 57 1.81 10.32 10.62
N ILE A 58 2.49 11.32 11.18
CA ILE A 58 3.27 11.16 12.40
C ILE A 58 2.34 11.44 13.57
N THR A 59 2.00 10.40 14.33
CA THR A 59 1.00 10.51 15.42
C THR A 59 1.63 10.90 16.76
N PHE A 60 2.90 10.59 16.98
CA PHE A 60 3.65 11.03 18.16
C PHE A 60 5.15 11.05 17.87
N THR A 61 5.87 11.83 18.67
CA THR A 61 7.32 11.80 18.79
C THR A 61 7.66 11.77 20.27
N GLY A 62 8.63 10.95 20.67
CA GLY A 62 9.04 10.89 22.07
C GLY A 62 10.30 10.06 22.27
N ASP A 63 10.91 10.24 23.43
CA ASP A 63 12.03 9.44 23.90
C ASP A 63 11.50 8.30 24.78
N VAL A 64 12.05 7.10 24.60
CA VAL A 64 11.72 5.93 25.41
C VAL A 64 12.96 5.54 26.19
N ASP A 65 12.89 5.65 27.52
CA ASP A 65 13.92 5.10 28.41
C ASP A 65 13.81 3.57 28.40
N ILE A 66 14.92 2.90 28.10
CA ILE A 66 15.05 1.43 28.03
C ILE A 66 15.82 0.93 29.25
#